data_AF-A0AB34J279-F1
#
_entry.id   AF-A0AB34J279-F1
#
_cell.length_a   1.000
_cell.length_b   1.000
_cell.length_c   1.000
_cell.angle_alpha   90.00
_cell.angle_beta   90.00
_cell.angle_gamma   90.00
#
_symmetry.space_group_name_H-M   'P 1'
#
loop_
_entity.id
_entity.type
_entity.pdbx_description
1 polymer ?
#
loop_
_entity_poly.entity_id
_entity_poly.type
_entity_poly.pdbx_seq_one_letter_code
_entity_poly.pdbx_strand_id
1 'polypeptide(L)'
;MAHLLLLAPSLLSPTPPRLSRPRARDPSSSLASIRAAPPSDPSLDLADALSAAPAASRALPLSAPPWRHAFRALLSHPSFLADAWARAPFKLDERWPFAVAAFTLDDVAEDVCRLPPAFVAHGVRHAGGVYNKPMPDGFGYADVRAAMEHATVVLLNAGFLVPKLAAVSLAMLEAARLPVWLNVYLSRPGLPLSTQLHTDQQDVLLVQCTGRKRWRVYAPPPPAEAAHLDPFARGKGTDQMARREEDLLLDTVTAPGEVLYIPAGFPHETDTLAAADDEQPSVHLTVGVDTHLWGLSYAKARELALRRKGAAASLGCGAPVRALPAEAWALLHAPLPLGLFAAAHLRPLAAATPPPLVPPPLAAATLRKAVAAELRERMRRAEPARWADDAQLDADADVDGAVEAVLAHHARVLAEQARLYRAAAYGEAEATARARREAIASLMRGMDALDESSAALEAWADGEAEGAARGKAGFGRAAAAGGKAAKKKKR
;
A
#
# COMPACT_ATOMS: atom_id res chain seq x y z
N MET A 1 -33.74 25.93 -24.91
CA MET A 1 -32.64 26.45 -25.72
C MET A 1 -31.39 25.68 -25.34
N ALA A 2 -30.87 24.92 -26.29
CA ALA A 2 -29.68 24.10 -26.13
C ALA A 2 -28.43 24.99 -26.08
N HIS A 3 -27.56 24.77 -25.10
CA HIS A 3 -26.17 25.17 -25.21
C HIS A 3 -25.26 24.01 -24.83
N LEU A 4 -24.58 23.53 -25.87
CA LEU A 4 -23.35 22.75 -25.84
C LEU A 4 -22.40 23.26 -24.76
N LEU A 5 -22.11 22.43 -23.75
CA LEU A 5 -20.86 22.48 -23.02
C LEU A 5 -19.93 21.44 -23.67
N LEU A 6 -19.09 21.93 -24.58
CA LEU A 6 -17.93 21.21 -25.09
C LEU A 6 -17.07 20.79 -23.89
N LEU A 7 -16.96 19.47 -23.69
CA LEU A 7 -16.01 18.84 -22.80
C LEU A 7 -14.60 19.22 -23.26
N ALA A 8 -13.95 20.14 -22.54
CA ALA A 8 -12.51 20.31 -22.63
C ALA A 8 -11.83 18.99 -22.17
N PRO A 9 -10.73 18.55 -22.79
CA PRO A 9 -9.98 17.41 -22.29
C PRO A 9 -9.53 17.71 -20.85
N SER A 10 -9.87 16.81 -19.93
CA SER A 10 -9.47 16.89 -18.53
C SER A 10 -7.95 16.93 -18.42
N LEU A 11 -7.38 18.08 -18.06
CA LEU A 11 -5.96 18.27 -17.73
C LEU A 11 -5.58 17.65 -16.36
N LEU A 12 -6.34 16.67 -15.87
CA LEU A 12 -6.21 16.12 -14.51
C LEU A 12 -6.01 14.60 -14.45
N SER A 13 -5.93 13.89 -15.57
CA SER A 13 -5.47 12.49 -15.49
C SER A 13 -3.96 12.47 -15.24
N PRO A 14 -3.49 11.73 -14.22
CA PRO A 14 -2.06 11.58 -13.99
C PRO A 14 -1.39 11.04 -15.26
N THR A 15 -0.43 11.78 -15.81
CA THR A 15 0.56 11.26 -16.77
C THR A 15 1.07 9.92 -16.24
N PRO A 16 1.23 8.84 -17.01
CA PRO A 16 1.81 7.60 -16.47
C PRO A 16 3.14 7.90 -15.75
N PRO A 17 3.53 7.16 -14.69
CA PRO A 17 4.85 7.33 -14.09
C PRO A 17 5.89 7.26 -15.21
N ARG A 18 6.70 8.31 -15.34
CA ARG A 18 7.75 8.34 -16.35
C ARG A 18 8.78 7.31 -15.92
N LEU A 19 8.75 6.14 -16.54
CA LEU A 19 9.82 5.15 -16.49
C LEU A 19 11.04 5.60 -17.33
N SER A 20 10.98 6.77 -17.96
CA SER A 20 12.11 7.39 -18.66
C SER A 20 12.82 8.43 -17.80
N ARG A 21 14.15 8.46 -17.91
CA ARG A 21 15.06 9.37 -17.20
C ARG A 21 14.49 10.79 -17.10
N PRO A 22 14.45 11.41 -15.89
CA PRO A 22 13.97 12.76 -15.74
C PRO A 22 14.84 13.75 -16.52
N ARG A 23 14.23 14.65 -17.32
CA ARG A 23 14.93 15.82 -17.88
C ARG A 23 14.86 16.98 -16.87
N ALA A 24 16.05 17.47 -16.49
CA ALA A 24 16.44 18.81 -16.01
C ALA A 24 15.82 19.46 -14.76
N ARG A 25 14.78 18.91 -14.12
CA ARG A 25 14.49 19.23 -12.71
C ARG A 25 14.50 17.93 -11.94
N ASP A 26 15.44 17.80 -11.02
CA ASP A 26 15.42 16.72 -10.03
C ASP A 26 14.27 17.02 -9.05
N PRO A 27 13.12 16.31 -9.16
CA PRO A 27 11.98 16.58 -8.29
C PRO A 27 12.30 16.23 -6.84
N SER A 28 13.37 15.46 -6.57
CA SER A 28 13.74 15.04 -5.21
C SER A 28 13.93 16.22 -4.27
N SER A 29 14.57 17.31 -4.73
CA SER A 29 14.79 18.52 -3.92
C SER A 29 13.48 19.23 -3.55
N SER A 30 12.56 19.38 -4.50
CA SER A 30 11.25 19.98 -4.24
C SER A 30 10.38 19.08 -3.37
N LEU A 31 10.42 17.77 -3.59
CA LEU A 31 9.69 16.78 -2.80
C LEU A 31 10.24 16.66 -1.37
N ALA A 32 11.55 16.78 -1.19
CA ALA A 32 12.18 16.78 0.13
C ALA A 32 11.75 17.97 0.98
N SER A 33 11.55 19.13 0.33
CA SER A 33 11.10 20.36 0.99
C SER A 33 9.62 20.37 1.41
N ILE A 34 8.86 19.30 1.12
CA ILE A 34 7.47 19.16 1.56
C ILE A 34 7.42 19.27 3.09
N ARG A 35 6.60 20.20 3.58
CA ARG A 35 6.33 20.35 5.01
C ARG A 35 4.93 19.93 5.33
N ALA A 36 4.72 19.48 6.57
CA ALA A 36 3.40 19.28 7.09
C ALA A 36 2.65 20.64 7.16
N ALA A 37 1.74 20.88 6.22
CA ALA A 37 0.79 21.99 6.26
C ALA A 37 -0.65 21.46 6.37
N PRO A 38 -1.53 22.12 7.15
CA PRO A 38 -2.94 21.74 7.19
C PRO A 38 -3.56 21.92 5.79
N PRO A 39 -4.38 20.95 5.33
CA PRO A 39 -4.98 21.02 4.00
C PRO A 39 -5.93 22.21 3.88
N SER A 40 -5.96 22.85 2.71
CA SER A 40 -6.85 23.96 2.37
C SER A 40 -7.84 23.65 1.25
N ASP A 41 -7.82 22.44 0.68
CA ASP A 41 -8.69 22.03 -0.43
C ASP A 41 -9.98 21.37 0.11
N PRO A 42 -11.17 22.00 -0.04
CA PRO A 42 -12.44 21.46 0.44
C PRO A 42 -12.84 20.12 -0.21
N SER A 43 -12.26 19.77 -1.37
CA SER A 43 -12.52 18.47 -2.00
C SER A 43 -11.95 17.29 -1.21
N LEU A 44 -10.99 17.53 -0.31
CA LEU A 44 -10.47 16.53 0.61
C LEU A 44 -11.53 16.12 1.66
N ASP A 45 -12.40 17.05 2.07
CA ASP A 45 -13.49 16.75 3.00
C ASP A 45 -14.56 15.85 2.35
N LEU A 46 -14.83 16.04 1.05
CA LEU A 46 -15.71 15.15 0.28
C LEU A 46 -15.11 13.76 0.14
N ALA A 47 -13.82 13.67 -0.19
CA ALA A 47 -13.10 12.41 -0.31
C ALA A 47 -13.11 11.61 1.02
N ASP A 48 -12.93 12.32 2.13
CA ASP A 48 -13.05 11.76 3.48
C ASP A 48 -14.45 11.23 3.77
N ALA A 49 -15.49 11.99 3.43
CA ALA A 49 -16.88 11.62 3.68
C ALA A 49 -17.30 10.36 2.92
N LEU A 50 -16.81 10.16 1.68
CA LEU A 50 -17.08 8.94 0.89
C LEU A 50 -16.48 7.68 1.49
N SER A 51 -15.33 7.84 2.15
CA SER A 51 -14.58 6.72 2.73
C SER A 51 -14.91 6.52 4.22
N ALA A 52 -15.80 7.35 4.78
CA ALA A 52 -16.25 7.23 6.15
C ALA A 52 -17.37 6.17 6.24
N ALA A 53 -17.14 5.12 7.05
CA ALA A 53 -18.18 4.13 7.31
C ALA A 53 -19.44 4.81 7.92
N PRO A 54 -20.67 4.44 7.51
CA PRO A 54 -21.92 5.07 7.95
C PRO A 54 -22.19 5.08 9.47
N ALA A 55 -21.38 4.38 10.27
CA ALA A 55 -21.61 4.18 11.70
C ALA A 55 -20.49 4.71 12.63
N ALA A 56 -19.43 5.35 12.13
CA ALA A 56 -18.29 5.78 12.96
C ALA A 56 -18.31 7.26 13.39
N SER A 57 -19.48 7.91 13.36
CA SER A 57 -19.68 9.32 13.76
C SER A 57 -19.81 9.55 15.28
N ARG A 58 -19.19 8.72 16.12
CA ARG A 58 -18.84 9.15 17.48
C ARG A 58 -17.36 9.46 17.49
N ALA A 59 -17.07 10.75 17.60
CA ALA A 59 -15.75 11.29 17.87
C ALA A 59 -15.20 10.66 19.16
N LEU A 60 -14.50 9.53 19.01
CA LEU A 60 -13.56 9.05 19.99
C LEU A 60 -12.30 9.93 19.90
N PRO A 61 -11.59 10.16 21.02
CA PRO A 61 -10.42 11.02 21.05
C PRO A 61 -9.48 10.65 19.91
N LEU A 62 -9.17 11.67 19.11
CA LEU A 62 -8.45 11.56 17.84
C LEU A 62 -7.19 10.71 18.03
N SER A 63 -6.99 9.77 17.10
CA SER A 63 -5.76 8.98 16.95
C SER A 63 -4.53 9.85 17.10
N ALA A 64 -3.46 9.32 17.72
CA ALA A 64 -2.25 10.02 18.14
C ALA A 64 -2.00 11.32 17.32
N PRO A 65 -2.43 12.49 17.82
CA PRO A 65 -2.59 13.70 17.02
C PRO A 65 -1.42 14.05 16.09
N PRO A 66 -0.14 13.90 16.51
CA PRO A 66 0.96 14.21 15.62
C PRO A 66 1.07 13.27 14.41
N TRP A 67 0.80 11.96 14.55
CA TRP A 67 0.84 11.00 13.45
C TRP A 67 -0.20 11.33 12.38
N ARG A 68 -1.46 11.51 12.81
CA ARG A 68 -2.56 11.82 11.88
C ARG A 68 -2.33 13.14 11.16
N HIS A 69 -1.87 14.16 11.88
CA HIS A 69 -1.55 15.45 11.27
C HIS A 69 -0.44 15.34 10.23
N ALA A 70 0.67 14.69 10.60
CA ALA A 70 1.83 14.52 9.72
C ALA A 70 1.48 13.73 8.45
N PHE A 71 0.78 12.60 8.58
CA PHE A 71 0.34 11.82 7.42
C PHE A 71 -0.63 12.58 6.54
N ARG A 72 -1.66 13.23 7.11
CA ARG A 72 -2.63 13.99 6.33
C ARG A 72 -1.97 15.14 5.59
N ALA A 73 -1.05 15.85 6.25
CA ALA A 73 -0.36 16.97 5.66
C ALA A 73 0.55 16.54 4.50
N LEU A 74 1.30 15.44 4.66
CA LEU A 74 2.12 14.86 3.59
C LEU A 74 1.25 14.41 2.40
N LEU A 75 0.23 13.60 2.66
CA LEU A 75 -0.60 13.00 1.61
C LEU A 75 -1.46 14.02 0.86
N SER A 76 -1.82 15.14 1.49
CA SER A 76 -2.58 16.22 0.86
C SER A 76 -1.69 17.27 0.18
N HIS A 77 -0.37 17.16 0.27
CA HIS A 77 0.53 18.13 -0.32
C HIS A 77 0.48 18.06 -1.86
N PRO A 78 0.28 19.18 -2.59
CA PRO A 78 0.14 19.16 -4.04
C PRO A 78 1.29 18.48 -4.79
N SER A 79 2.54 18.74 -4.40
CA SER A 79 3.72 18.10 -5.00
C SER A 79 3.79 16.60 -4.68
N PHE A 80 3.30 16.16 -3.51
CA PHE A 80 3.27 14.73 -3.21
C PHE A 80 2.33 14.02 -4.18
N LEU A 81 1.12 14.56 -4.35
CA LEU A 81 0.09 14.03 -5.24
C LEU A 81 0.50 14.05 -6.71
N ALA A 82 1.14 15.13 -7.16
CA ALA A 82 1.49 15.32 -8.56
C ALA A 82 2.76 14.55 -8.95
N ASP A 83 3.79 14.58 -8.10
CA ASP A 83 5.16 14.25 -8.50
C ASP A 83 5.74 13.03 -7.77
N ALA A 84 5.23 12.66 -6.59
CA ALA A 84 5.78 11.58 -5.76
C ALA A 84 4.93 10.31 -5.75
N TRP A 85 3.64 10.40 -5.43
CA TRP A 85 2.76 9.24 -5.24
C TRP A 85 2.80 8.31 -6.46
N ALA A 86 3.18 7.05 -6.24
CA ALA A 86 3.38 6.01 -7.25
C ALA A 86 4.41 6.37 -8.36
N ARG A 87 5.34 7.31 -8.11
CA ARG A 87 6.22 7.89 -9.16
C ARG A 87 7.69 8.04 -8.77
N ALA A 88 7.99 8.56 -7.59
CA ALA A 88 9.35 8.94 -7.24
C ALA A 88 9.64 8.77 -5.74
N PRO A 89 10.76 8.14 -5.37
CA PRO A 89 11.21 8.10 -3.98
C PRO A 89 11.79 9.44 -3.55
N PHE A 90 11.62 9.81 -2.29
CA PHE A 90 12.25 10.99 -1.71
C PHE A 90 12.35 10.88 -0.18
N LYS A 91 13.37 11.52 0.40
CA LYS A 91 13.49 11.72 1.85
C LYS A 91 12.96 13.11 2.20
N LEU A 92 12.17 13.23 3.26
CA LEU A 92 11.74 14.53 3.77
C LEU A 92 12.92 15.27 4.45
N ASP A 93 13.04 16.57 4.19
CA ASP A 93 13.92 17.47 4.95
C ASP A 93 13.35 17.73 6.35
N GLU A 94 12.01 17.72 6.47
CA GLU A 94 11.34 17.82 7.75
C GLU A 94 11.54 16.54 8.56
N ARG A 95 12.13 16.69 9.74
CA ARG A 95 12.18 15.66 10.77
C ARG A 95 10.94 15.72 11.64
N TRP A 96 10.34 14.58 11.96
CA TRP A 96 9.23 14.45 12.90
C TRP A 96 9.75 14.17 14.32
N PRO A 97 9.79 15.17 15.23
CA PRO A 97 10.40 14.97 16.55
C PRO A 97 9.62 13.96 17.40
N PHE A 98 8.31 13.90 17.23
CA PHE A 98 7.44 12.95 17.94
C PHE A 98 7.66 11.49 17.51
N ALA A 99 8.33 11.25 16.37
CA ALA A 99 8.63 9.90 15.89
C ALA A 99 9.96 9.36 16.44
N VAL A 100 10.80 10.23 17.02
CA VAL A 100 12.05 9.83 17.70
C VAL A 100 11.69 8.95 18.89
N ALA A 101 12.23 7.74 18.93
CA ALA A 101 11.93 6.72 19.94
C ALA A 101 10.42 6.42 20.10
N ALA A 102 9.60 6.63 19.07
CA ALA A 102 8.17 6.34 19.13
C ALA A 102 7.85 4.83 19.21
N PHE A 103 8.78 3.99 18.77
CA PHE A 103 8.78 2.55 18.99
C PHE A 103 10.24 2.08 19.12
N THR A 104 10.52 1.32 20.17
CA THR A 104 11.87 0.96 20.61
C THR A 104 11.98 -0.54 20.86
N LEU A 105 13.18 -1.04 21.18
CA LEU A 105 13.34 -2.43 21.57
C LEU A 105 12.69 -2.76 22.93
N ASP A 106 12.45 -1.78 23.80
CA ASP A 106 11.72 -2.00 25.05
C ASP A 106 10.24 -2.27 24.76
N ASP A 107 9.66 -1.58 23.78
CA ASP A 107 8.30 -1.87 23.29
C ASP A 107 8.21 -3.28 22.68
N VAL A 108 9.26 -3.70 21.95
CA VAL A 108 9.34 -5.09 21.45
C VAL A 108 9.39 -6.07 22.61
N ALA A 109 10.16 -5.79 23.66
CA ALA A 109 10.24 -6.66 24.83
C ALA A 109 8.88 -6.87 25.51
N GLU A 110 8.07 -5.82 25.55
CA GLU A 110 6.72 -5.84 26.14
C GLU A 110 5.70 -6.55 25.25
N ASP A 111 5.65 -6.21 23.96
CA ASP A 111 4.51 -6.53 23.09
C ASP A 111 4.76 -7.63 22.06
N VAL A 112 6.00 -8.11 21.86
CA VAL A 112 6.26 -9.10 20.79
C VAL A 112 5.48 -10.40 20.97
N CYS A 113 5.15 -10.77 22.21
CA CYS A 113 4.33 -11.93 22.54
C CYS A 113 2.86 -11.82 22.06
N ARG A 114 2.41 -10.63 21.64
CA ARG A 114 1.10 -10.44 21.00
C ARG A 114 1.09 -10.97 19.56
N LEU A 115 2.25 -11.03 18.93
CA LEU A 115 2.37 -11.42 17.53
C LEU A 115 2.43 -12.95 17.42
N PRO A 116 1.65 -13.56 16.51
CA PRO A 116 1.83 -14.97 16.23
C PRO A 116 3.24 -15.20 15.65
N PRO A 117 3.84 -16.40 15.84
CA PRO A 117 5.20 -16.66 15.36
C PRO A 117 5.38 -16.45 13.84
N ALA A 118 4.32 -16.68 13.06
CA ALA A 118 4.27 -16.39 11.64
C ALA A 118 4.45 -14.91 11.27
N PHE A 119 4.20 -13.99 12.20
CA PHE A 119 4.31 -12.54 12.00
C PHE A 119 5.66 -11.99 12.48
N VAL A 120 6.51 -12.82 13.09
CA VAL A 120 7.86 -12.41 13.46
C VAL A 120 8.83 -13.27 12.69
N ALA A 121 9.66 -12.66 11.85
CA ALA A 121 10.55 -13.42 10.98
C ALA A 121 11.91 -12.76 10.85
N HIS A 122 12.91 -13.55 10.48
CA HIS A 122 14.24 -13.04 10.17
C HIS A 122 14.74 -13.63 8.84
N GLY A 123 15.61 -12.89 8.15
CA GLY A 123 16.18 -13.34 6.89
C GLY A 123 17.07 -14.57 7.06
N VAL A 124 16.89 -15.56 6.20
CA VAL A 124 17.80 -16.72 6.07
C VAL A 124 18.13 -16.99 4.61
N ARG A 125 19.36 -17.43 4.35
CA ARG A 125 19.77 -17.92 3.03
C ARG A 125 19.46 -19.41 2.92
N HIS A 126 18.76 -19.81 1.87
CA HIS A 126 18.44 -21.21 1.60
C HIS A 126 18.36 -21.45 0.10
N ALA A 127 18.94 -22.55 -0.41
CA ALA A 127 18.88 -22.92 -1.84
C ALA A 127 19.20 -21.77 -2.82
N GLY A 128 20.19 -20.94 -2.49
CA GLY A 128 20.56 -19.76 -3.28
C GLY A 128 19.62 -18.56 -3.14
N GLY A 129 18.46 -18.69 -2.50
CA GLY A 129 17.51 -17.60 -2.26
C GLY A 129 17.60 -16.98 -0.88
N VAL A 130 16.85 -15.89 -0.67
CA VAL A 130 16.63 -15.28 0.66
C VAL A 130 15.16 -15.43 1.04
N TYR A 131 14.93 -15.93 2.25
CA TYR A 131 13.61 -16.26 2.78
C TYR A 131 13.42 -15.65 4.16
N ASN A 132 12.16 -15.31 4.46
CA ASN A 132 11.76 -15.00 5.83
C ASN A 132 11.52 -16.31 6.57
N LYS A 133 12.32 -16.58 7.60
CA LYS A 133 12.11 -17.68 8.54
C LYS A 133 11.27 -17.17 9.71
N PRO A 134 10.04 -17.68 9.91
CA PRO A 134 9.24 -17.35 11.08
C PRO A 134 9.92 -17.78 12.39
N MET A 135 9.60 -17.08 13.47
CA MET A 135 9.98 -17.49 14.82
C MET A 135 9.29 -18.82 15.19
N PRO A 136 9.87 -19.60 16.11
CA PRO A 136 9.23 -20.80 16.64
C PRO A 136 8.05 -20.47 17.56
N ASP A 137 7.18 -21.44 17.80
CA ASP A 137 6.13 -21.32 18.80
C ASP A 137 6.72 -21.06 20.20
N GLY A 138 6.10 -20.14 20.94
CA GLY A 138 6.55 -19.76 22.29
C GLY A 138 7.80 -18.87 22.34
N PHE A 139 8.24 -18.31 21.20
CA PHE A 139 9.33 -17.35 21.16
C PHE A 139 9.09 -16.16 22.10
N GLY A 140 10.18 -15.59 22.62
CA GLY A 140 10.18 -14.37 23.40
C GLY A 140 11.15 -13.33 22.85
N TYR A 141 11.29 -12.23 23.59
CA TYR A 141 12.21 -11.15 23.21
C TYR A 141 13.68 -11.60 23.15
N ALA A 142 14.10 -12.56 23.98
CA ALA A 142 15.44 -13.12 23.92
C ALA A 142 15.74 -13.77 22.56
N ASP A 143 14.77 -14.46 21.96
CA ASP A 143 14.91 -15.06 20.63
C ASP A 143 15.00 -13.99 19.53
N VAL A 144 14.24 -12.91 19.67
CA VAL A 144 14.34 -11.73 18.78
C VAL A 144 15.75 -11.14 18.84
N ARG A 145 16.29 -10.95 20.05
CA ARG A 145 17.65 -10.44 20.24
C ARG A 145 18.70 -11.36 19.66
N ALA A 146 18.59 -12.67 19.88
CA ALA A 146 19.49 -13.65 19.31
C ALA A 146 19.47 -13.65 17.78
N ALA A 147 18.29 -13.53 17.15
CA ALA A 147 18.18 -13.42 15.70
C ALA A 147 18.79 -12.12 15.15
N MET A 148 18.67 -11.01 15.88
CA MET A 148 19.23 -9.71 15.50
C MET A 148 20.77 -9.69 15.39
N GLU A 149 21.46 -10.62 16.05
CA GLU A 149 22.91 -10.75 15.96
C GLU A 149 23.38 -11.09 14.53
N HIS A 150 22.52 -11.77 13.76
CA HIS A 150 22.89 -12.34 12.47
C HIS A 150 22.03 -11.84 11.31
N ALA A 151 20.85 -11.29 11.57
CA ALA A 151 19.93 -10.83 10.54
C ALA A 151 19.03 -9.70 11.04
N THR A 152 18.36 -9.01 10.13
CA THR A 152 17.23 -8.16 10.46
C THR A 152 16.05 -9.02 10.88
N VAL A 153 15.43 -8.67 12.01
CA VAL A 153 14.13 -9.22 12.44
C VAL A 153 13.03 -8.27 11.97
N VAL A 154 11.95 -8.84 11.48
CA VAL A 154 10.77 -8.14 11.00
C VAL A 154 9.55 -8.54 11.82
N LEU A 155 8.79 -7.55 12.26
CA LEU A 155 7.45 -7.70 12.80
C LEU A 155 6.48 -7.37 11.67
N LEU A 156 5.95 -8.40 11.01
CA LEU A 156 4.97 -8.30 9.94
C LEU A 156 3.60 -7.93 10.52
N ASN A 157 2.88 -7.03 9.87
CA ASN A 157 1.47 -6.73 10.17
C ASN A 157 1.24 -6.34 11.63
N ALA A 158 2.26 -5.77 12.27
CA ALA A 158 2.27 -5.54 13.70
C ALA A 158 1.21 -4.53 14.13
N GLY A 159 0.80 -3.64 13.22
CA GLY A 159 -0.31 -2.71 13.41
C GLY A 159 -1.65 -3.37 13.76
N PHE A 160 -1.90 -4.63 13.40
CA PHE A 160 -3.16 -5.29 13.74
C PHE A 160 -3.24 -5.77 15.18
N LEU A 161 -2.10 -5.91 15.88
CA LEU A 161 -2.03 -6.61 17.16
C LEU A 161 -1.34 -5.82 18.27
N VAL A 162 -0.39 -4.95 17.93
CA VAL A 162 0.40 -4.16 18.88
C VAL A 162 -0.25 -2.78 19.05
N PRO A 163 -0.72 -2.39 20.25
CA PRO A 163 -1.53 -1.18 20.46
C PRO A 163 -0.87 0.12 19.96
N LYS A 164 0.42 0.34 20.27
CA LYS A 164 1.15 1.53 19.80
C LYS A 164 1.19 1.61 18.27
N LEU A 165 1.39 0.48 17.61
CA LEU A 165 1.48 0.41 16.14
C LEU A 165 0.10 0.46 15.48
N ALA A 166 -0.94 -0.05 16.16
CA ALA A 166 -2.33 0.08 15.73
C ALA A 166 -2.76 1.54 15.69
N ALA A 167 -2.35 2.36 16.66
CA ALA A 167 -2.63 3.79 16.66
C ALA A 167 -1.98 4.52 15.46
N VAL A 168 -0.75 4.16 15.10
CA VAL A 168 -0.06 4.68 13.89
C VAL A 168 -0.77 4.23 12.61
N SER A 169 -1.15 2.94 12.55
CA SER A 169 -1.85 2.37 11.40
C SER A 169 -3.22 3.00 11.20
N LEU A 170 -3.98 3.24 12.28
CA LEU A 170 -5.24 3.95 12.26
C LEU A 170 -5.08 5.39 11.78
N ALA A 171 -4.05 6.10 12.26
CA ALA A 171 -3.77 7.47 11.84
C ALA A 171 -3.50 7.55 10.33
N MET A 172 -2.74 6.60 9.77
CA MET A 172 -2.52 6.53 8.31
C MET A 172 -3.79 6.13 7.57
N LEU A 173 -4.54 5.13 8.07
CA LEU A 173 -5.80 4.69 7.46
C LEU A 173 -6.80 5.85 7.35
N GLU A 174 -6.89 6.68 8.40
CA GLU A 174 -7.74 7.87 8.44
C GLU A 174 -7.22 9.01 7.54
N ALA A 175 -5.91 9.11 7.33
CA ALA A 175 -5.31 10.12 6.47
C ALA A 175 -5.37 9.78 4.98
N ALA A 176 -5.01 8.54 4.62
CA ALA A 176 -4.96 8.06 3.25
C ALA A 176 -6.33 7.63 2.73
N ARG A 177 -7.18 7.09 3.63
CA ARG A 177 -8.42 6.39 3.25
C ARG A 177 -8.16 5.30 2.20
N LEU A 178 -7.03 4.62 2.35
CA LEU A 178 -6.62 3.45 1.58
C LEU A 178 -6.18 2.37 2.56
N PRO A 179 -6.25 1.09 2.20
CA PRO A 179 -5.78 0.01 3.06
C PRO A 179 -4.33 0.21 3.49
N VAL A 180 -4.05 0.00 4.78
CA VAL A 180 -2.72 0.21 5.38
C VAL A 180 -2.21 -1.07 6.00
N TRP A 181 -0.91 -1.29 5.91
CA TRP A 181 -0.15 -2.32 6.60
C TRP A 181 1.02 -1.65 7.35
N LEU A 182 1.42 -2.18 8.50
CA LEU A 182 2.56 -1.65 9.24
C LEU A 182 3.49 -2.80 9.64
N ASN A 183 4.73 -2.72 9.14
CA ASN A 183 5.82 -3.59 9.52
C ASN A 183 6.84 -2.83 10.38
N VAL A 184 7.56 -3.53 11.25
CA VAL A 184 8.69 -2.98 12.00
C VAL A 184 9.93 -3.78 11.68
N TYR A 185 11.04 -3.10 11.41
CA TYR A 185 12.33 -3.73 11.11
C TYR A 185 13.32 -3.41 12.22
N LEU A 186 13.95 -4.45 12.75
CA LEU A 186 14.91 -4.39 13.85
C LEU A 186 16.26 -4.87 13.35
N SER A 187 17.29 -4.04 13.40
CA SER A 187 18.62 -4.38 12.89
C SER A 187 19.70 -3.87 13.83
N ARG A 188 20.67 -4.71 14.17
CA ARG A 188 21.84 -4.24 14.94
C ARG A 188 22.63 -3.19 14.15
N PRO A 189 23.44 -2.35 14.81
CA PRO A 189 24.39 -1.46 14.13
C PRO A 189 25.41 -2.27 13.31
N GLY A 190 25.91 -1.66 12.23
CA GLY A 190 26.97 -2.26 11.41
C GLY A 190 26.61 -3.57 10.73
N LEU A 191 25.34 -3.80 10.40
CA LEU A 191 24.88 -4.96 9.65
C LEU A 191 25.08 -4.68 8.15
N PRO A 192 26.03 -5.35 7.47
CA PRO A 192 26.42 -4.99 6.10
C PRO A 192 25.33 -5.20 5.05
N LEU A 193 24.35 -6.05 5.34
CA LEU A 193 23.16 -6.27 4.54
C LEU A 193 21.99 -6.54 5.49
N SER A 194 21.11 -5.56 5.63
CA SER A 194 19.87 -5.71 6.39
C SER A 194 18.79 -6.36 5.53
N THR A 195 18.47 -5.71 4.41
CA THR A 195 17.46 -6.21 3.47
C THR A 195 18.06 -6.20 2.07
N GLN A 196 18.02 -7.34 1.37
CA GLN A 196 18.54 -7.43 0.01
C GLN A 196 17.74 -6.59 -0.98
N LEU A 197 18.27 -6.43 -2.20
CA LEU A 197 17.56 -5.75 -3.27
C LEU A 197 16.27 -6.48 -3.61
N HIS A 198 15.14 -5.80 -3.42
CA HIS A 198 13.80 -6.34 -3.63
C HIS A 198 12.81 -5.22 -4.02
N THR A 199 11.62 -5.62 -4.47
CA THR A 199 10.49 -4.71 -4.64
C THR A 199 9.34 -5.09 -3.72
N ASP A 200 8.55 -4.09 -3.37
CA ASP A 200 7.34 -4.24 -2.57
C ASP A 200 6.08 -3.89 -3.36
N GLN A 201 4.97 -4.49 -2.93
CA GLN A 201 3.64 -4.27 -3.52
C GLN A 201 2.98 -2.98 -3.01
N GLN A 202 3.51 -2.40 -1.94
CA GLN A 202 2.98 -1.21 -1.31
C GLN A 202 3.80 0.03 -1.65
N ASP A 203 3.12 1.17 -1.69
CA ASP A 203 3.75 2.46 -1.48
C ASP A 203 4.12 2.57 0.00
N VAL A 204 5.41 2.70 0.31
CA VAL A 204 5.88 2.65 1.70
C VAL A 204 6.36 4.00 2.19
N LEU A 205 5.90 4.37 3.38
CA LEU A 205 6.42 5.48 4.16
C LEU A 205 7.18 4.94 5.37
N LEU A 206 8.48 5.16 5.36
CA LEU A 206 9.39 4.69 6.38
C LEU A 206 9.66 5.80 7.37
N VAL A 207 9.57 5.48 8.66
CA VAL A 207 9.80 6.43 9.75
C VAL A 207 10.81 5.83 10.71
N GLN A 208 12.00 6.42 10.77
CA GLN A 208 13.08 5.92 11.62
C GLN A 208 12.82 6.30 13.08
N CYS A 209 12.83 5.33 14.00
CA CYS A 209 12.57 5.57 15.43
C CYS A 209 13.86 5.64 16.25
N THR A 210 14.78 4.71 16.07
CA THR A 210 16.08 4.65 16.78
C THR A 210 17.18 4.22 15.81
N GLY A 211 18.44 4.54 16.13
CA GLY A 211 19.59 4.18 15.30
C GLY A 211 19.51 4.72 13.85
N ARG A 212 20.33 4.16 12.96
CA ARG A 212 20.49 4.66 11.59
C ARG A 212 20.40 3.54 10.56
N LYS A 213 19.88 3.86 9.38
CA LYS A 213 19.80 2.93 8.26
C LYS A 213 20.15 3.61 6.94
N ARG A 214 20.98 2.97 6.13
CA ARG A 214 21.27 3.43 4.77
C ARG A 214 20.32 2.75 3.80
N TRP A 215 19.78 3.54 2.88
CA TRP A 215 18.82 3.14 1.87
C TRP A 215 19.39 3.45 0.50
N ARG A 216 19.30 2.48 -0.41
CA ARG A 216 19.54 2.69 -1.84
C ARG A 216 18.28 2.28 -2.59
N VAL A 217 17.76 3.20 -3.40
CA VAL A 217 16.53 3.03 -4.17
C VAL A 217 16.84 3.24 -5.65
N TYR A 218 16.34 2.34 -6.48
CA TYR A 218 16.62 2.27 -7.90
C TYR A 218 15.34 2.48 -8.73
N ALA A 219 15.50 2.84 -9.99
CA ALA A 219 14.41 2.84 -10.96
C ALA A 219 13.97 1.39 -11.25
N PRO A 220 12.66 1.12 -11.33
CA PRO A 220 12.18 -0.21 -11.68
C PRO A 220 12.53 -0.58 -13.14
N PRO A 221 12.97 -1.82 -13.41
CA PRO A 221 13.14 -2.30 -14.77
C PRO A 221 11.81 -2.25 -15.54
N PRO A 222 11.84 -2.02 -16.87
CA PRO A 222 10.70 -2.29 -17.73
C PRO A 222 10.13 -3.69 -17.48
N PRO A 223 8.82 -3.83 -17.20
CA PRO A 223 8.20 -5.13 -16.90
C PRO A 223 8.43 -6.20 -17.97
N ALA A 224 8.54 -5.78 -19.23
CA ALA A 224 8.80 -6.66 -20.36
C ALA A 224 10.13 -7.41 -20.27
N GLU A 225 11.15 -6.88 -19.57
CA GLU A 225 12.45 -7.55 -19.39
C GLU A 225 12.33 -8.87 -18.63
N ALA A 226 11.35 -8.96 -17.71
CA ALA A 226 11.10 -10.16 -16.92
C ALA A 226 9.60 -10.46 -16.87
N ALA A 227 8.96 -10.54 -18.05
CA ALA A 227 7.53 -10.74 -18.21
C ALA A 227 6.99 -12.10 -17.69
N HIS A 228 7.74 -12.87 -16.90
CA HIS A 228 7.27 -14.07 -16.20
C HIS A 228 7.28 -13.89 -14.67
N LEU A 229 7.84 -12.79 -14.17
CA LEU A 229 7.92 -12.41 -12.77
C LEU A 229 6.95 -11.26 -12.48
N ASP A 230 6.56 -11.12 -11.22
CA ASP A 230 5.75 -9.98 -10.76
C ASP A 230 6.67 -8.79 -10.45
N PRO A 231 6.55 -7.64 -11.16
CA PRO A 231 7.36 -6.44 -10.90
C PRO A 231 7.25 -5.92 -9.47
N PHE A 232 6.13 -6.19 -8.79
CA PHE A 232 5.87 -5.73 -7.43
C PHE A 232 6.33 -6.72 -6.34
N ALA A 233 6.86 -7.88 -6.72
CA ALA A 233 7.32 -8.90 -5.78
C ALA A 233 8.67 -9.53 -6.21
N ARG A 234 9.62 -8.68 -6.61
CA ARG A 234 10.96 -9.08 -7.04
C ARG A 234 11.93 -9.22 -5.87
N GLY A 235 13.00 -9.99 -6.05
CA GLY A 235 14.09 -10.11 -5.07
C GLY A 235 13.77 -10.97 -3.85
N LYS A 236 12.79 -11.87 -3.98
CA LYS A 236 12.25 -12.74 -2.92
C LYS A 236 12.37 -14.20 -3.34
N GLY A 237 12.67 -15.09 -2.40
CA GLY A 237 12.86 -16.52 -2.69
C GLY A 237 14.04 -16.73 -3.64
N THR A 238 13.84 -17.48 -4.73
CA THR A 238 14.87 -17.74 -5.74
C THR A 238 15.00 -16.63 -6.79
N ASP A 239 14.10 -15.67 -6.84
CA ASP A 239 14.24 -14.50 -7.71
C ASP A 239 15.26 -13.55 -7.10
N GLN A 240 16.39 -13.39 -7.78
CA GLN A 240 17.46 -12.50 -7.35
C GLN A 240 17.51 -11.28 -8.27
N MET A 241 17.65 -10.11 -7.66
CA MET A 241 17.90 -8.87 -8.37
C MET A 241 19.38 -8.51 -8.28
N ALA A 242 19.90 -7.94 -9.36
CA ALA A 242 21.23 -7.35 -9.39
C ALA A 242 21.11 -5.82 -9.38
N ARG A 243 22.09 -5.15 -8.76
CA ARG A 243 22.20 -3.69 -8.80
C ARG A 243 22.51 -3.24 -10.22
N ARG A 244 21.89 -2.14 -10.63
CA ARG A 244 22.20 -1.40 -11.85
C ARG A 244 22.49 0.03 -11.42
N GLU A 245 23.77 0.40 -11.36
CA GLU A 245 24.20 1.69 -10.82
C GLU A 245 23.63 2.87 -11.62
N GLU A 246 23.39 2.65 -12.91
CA GLU A 246 22.71 3.60 -13.80
C GLU A 246 21.24 3.87 -13.46
N ASP A 247 20.63 3.03 -12.63
CA ASP A 247 19.25 3.16 -12.15
C ASP A 247 19.17 3.72 -10.73
N LEU A 248 20.29 3.99 -10.05
CA LEU A 248 20.27 4.51 -8.68
C LEU A 248 19.61 5.90 -8.66
N LEU A 249 18.49 6.01 -7.95
CA LEU A 249 17.70 7.25 -7.81
C LEU A 249 18.00 7.97 -6.50
N LEU A 250 18.24 7.21 -5.43
CA LEU A 250 18.44 7.76 -4.10
C LEU A 250 19.40 6.87 -3.30
N ASP A 251 20.42 7.48 -2.69
CA ASP A 251 21.29 6.86 -1.68
C ASP A 251 21.34 7.80 -0.48
N THR A 252 20.72 7.40 0.62
CA THR A 252 20.57 8.25 1.80
C THR A 252 20.63 7.45 3.10
N VAL A 253 20.94 8.14 4.19
CA VAL A 253 20.81 7.62 5.55
C VAL A 253 19.58 8.23 6.19
N THR A 254 18.80 7.40 6.89
CA THR A 254 17.72 7.82 7.78
C THR A 254 18.21 7.78 9.24
N ALA A 255 18.06 8.90 9.93
CA ALA A 255 18.28 9.06 11.38
C ALA A 255 16.93 9.17 12.13
N PRO A 256 16.89 9.00 13.46
CA PRO A 256 15.63 9.00 14.21
C PRO A 256 14.76 10.23 13.89
N GLY A 257 13.46 10.06 13.64
CA GLY A 257 12.51 11.09 13.25
C GLY A 257 12.52 11.45 11.75
N GLU A 258 13.48 10.97 10.95
CA GLU A 258 13.46 11.19 9.50
C GLU A 258 12.53 10.22 8.79
N VAL A 259 12.01 10.67 7.64
CA VAL A 259 10.98 9.99 6.87
C VAL A 259 11.42 9.80 5.43
N LEU A 260 11.24 8.59 4.90
CA LEU A 260 11.55 8.21 3.53
C LEU A 260 10.30 7.64 2.86
N TYR A 261 9.98 8.09 1.66
CA TYR A 261 8.93 7.50 0.82
C TYR A 261 9.54 6.70 -0.33
N ILE A 262 9.04 5.49 -0.56
CA ILE A 262 9.41 4.64 -1.70
C ILE A 262 8.12 4.15 -2.37
N PRO A 263 7.92 4.41 -3.67
CA PRO A 263 6.73 3.91 -4.37
C PRO A 263 6.73 2.40 -4.56
N ALA A 264 5.55 1.81 -4.73
CA ALA A 264 5.40 0.40 -5.05
C ALA A 264 6.21 0.00 -6.31
N GLY A 265 6.87 -1.15 -6.27
CA GLY A 265 7.66 -1.67 -7.38
C GLY A 265 9.07 -1.08 -7.53
N PHE A 266 9.47 -0.08 -6.73
CA PHE A 266 10.82 0.49 -6.79
C PHE A 266 11.83 -0.42 -6.08
N PRO A 267 12.86 -0.93 -6.79
CA PRO A 267 13.85 -1.80 -6.17
C PRO A 267 14.64 -1.04 -5.10
N HIS A 268 14.80 -1.64 -3.93
CA HIS A 268 15.58 -1.03 -2.86
C HIS A 268 16.25 -2.07 -1.97
N GLU A 269 17.34 -1.64 -1.32
CA GLU A 269 18.10 -2.44 -0.37
C GLU A 269 18.61 -1.58 0.78
N THR A 270 19.01 -2.22 1.88
CA THR A 270 19.47 -1.54 3.08
C THR A 270 20.64 -2.21 3.77
N ASP A 271 21.42 -1.38 4.46
CA ASP A 271 22.42 -1.75 5.45
C ASP A 271 22.29 -0.84 6.68
N THR A 272 22.92 -1.23 7.80
CA THR A 272 23.03 -0.35 8.96
C THR A 272 24.47 0.08 9.17
N LEU A 273 24.63 1.33 9.56
CA LEU A 273 25.95 1.91 9.82
C LEU A 273 26.42 1.51 11.22
N ALA A 274 27.72 1.30 11.38
CA ALA A 274 28.39 1.34 12.67
C ALA A 274 29.02 2.72 12.79
N ALA A 275 28.44 3.60 13.61
CA ALA A 275 29.05 4.88 13.93
C ALA A 275 29.75 4.77 15.28
N ALA A 276 30.94 5.37 15.41
CA ALA A 276 31.70 5.35 16.66
C ALA A 276 30.93 5.95 17.85
N ASP A 277 29.97 6.85 17.57
CA ASP A 277 29.20 7.60 18.56
C ASP A 277 27.71 7.19 18.65
N ASP A 278 27.26 6.18 17.88
CA ASP A 278 25.86 5.75 17.83
C ASP A 278 25.75 4.23 17.61
N GLU A 279 25.75 3.49 18.71
CA GLU A 279 25.61 2.03 18.76
C GLU A 279 24.15 1.58 18.94
N GLN A 280 23.16 2.48 18.79
CA GLN A 280 21.77 2.08 18.98
C GLN A 280 21.29 1.22 17.80
N PRO A 281 20.61 0.08 18.06
CA PRO A 281 19.95 -0.68 17.02
C PRO A 281 18.99 0.18 16.18
N SER A 282 19.01 -0.06 14.88
CA SER A 282 18.09 0.57 13.94
C SER A 282 16.71 -0.04 14.09
N VAL A 283 15.74 0.77 14.52
CA VAL A 283 14.31 0.45 14.54
C VAL A 283 13.59 1.45 13.66
N HIS A 284 12.88 0.97 12.66
CA HIS A 284 12.00 1.81 11.84
C HIS A 284 10.64 1.17 11.62
N LEU A 285 9.64 2.02 11.48
CA LEU A 285 8.30 1.66 11.06
C LEU A 285 8.24 1.78 9.54
N THR A 286 7.64 0.79 8.88
CA THR A 286 7.29 0.86 7.45
C THR A 286 5.78 0.83 7.37
N VAL A 287 5.19 1.99 7.12
CA VAL A 287 3.75 2.14 6.90
C VAL A 287 3.48 2.00 5.41
N GLY A 288 2.98 0.84 5.01
CA GLY A 288 2.59 0.54 3.63
C GLY A 288 1.17 0.99 3.36
N VAL A 289 0.98 1.84 2.34
CA VAL A 289 -0.32 2.18 1.76
C VAL A 289 -0.49 1.32 0.52
N ASP A 290 -1.57 0.52 0.50
CA ASP A 290 -1.66 -0.59 -0.43
C ASP A 290 -2.84 -0.47 -1.38
N THR A 291 -2.52 -0.46 -2.67
CA THR A 291 -3.50 -0.49 -3.76
C THR A 291 -3.39 -1.73 -4.63
N HIS A 292 -2.24 -2.41 -4.65
CA HIS A 292 -2.00 -3.57 -5.50
C HIS A 292 -2.55 -4.87 -4.88
N LEU A 293 -2.27 -5.08 -3.60
CA LEU A 293 -2.68 -6.28 -2.85
C LEU A 293 -4.20 -6.38 -2.74
N TRP A 294 -4.86 -5.24 -2.55
CA TRP A 294 -6.32 -5.12 -2.41
C TRP A 294 -7.04 -4.95 -3.75
N GLY A 295 -6.35 -5.09 -4.88
CA GLY A 295 -6.99 -5.01 -6.19
C GLY A 295 -7.58 -3.64 -6.53
N LEU A 296 -7.00 -2.56 -5.99
CA LEU A 296 -7.46 -1.18 -6.15
C LEU A 296 -6.69 -0.44 -7.27
N SER A 297 -6.37 -1.15 -8.35
CA SER A 297 -5.68 -0.60 -9.53
C SER A 297 -6.54 -0.69 -10.78
N TYR A 298 -6.25 0.12 -11.80
CA TYR A 298 -6.95 0.04 -13.09
C TYR A 298 -6.77 -1.34 -13.77
N ALA A 299 -5.63 -1.99 -13.57
CA ALA A 299 -5.34 -3.31 -14.12
C ALA A 299 -6.27 -4.38 -13.53
N LYS A 300 -6.52 -4.33 -12.21
CA LYS A 300 -7.49 -5.22 -11.57
C LYS A 300 -8.91 -4.86 -12.00
N ALA A 301 -9.30 -3.59 -12.02
CA ALA A 301 -10.64 -3.20 -12.46
C ALA A 301 -10.93 -3.64 -13.91
N ARG A 302 -9.94 -3.53 -14.81
CA ARG A 302 -10.00 -4.08 -16.18
C ARG A 302 -10.19 -5.59 -16.18
N GLU A 303 -9.38 -6.32 -15.40
CA GLU A 303 -9.49 -7.78 -15.28
C GLU A 303 -10.91 -8.20 -14.85
N LEU A 304 -11.44 -7.56 -13.79
CA LEU A 304 -12.76 -7.85 -13.25
C LEU A 304 -13.86 -7.55 -14.28
N ALA A 305 -13.79 -6.42 -14.98
CA ALA A 305 -14.75 -6.01 -16.00
C ALA A 305 -14.83 -7.02 -17.16
N LEU A 306 -13.68 -7.53 -17.62
CA LEU A 306 -13.61 -8.53 -18.69
C LEU A 306 -14.14 -9.89 -18.24
N ARG A 307 -13.68 -10.38 -17.08
CA ARG A 307 -14.12 -11.68 -16.53
C ARG A 307 -15.62 -11.70 -16.30
N ARG A 308 -16.19 -10.58 -15.84
CA ARG A 308 -17.64 -10.44 -15.62
C ARG A 308 -18.47 -10.68 -16.87
N LYS A 309 -17.92 -10.37 -18.05
CA LYS A 309 -18.53 -10.63 -19.37
C LYS A 309 -18.09 -11.95 -20.00
N GLY A 310 -17.30 -12.77 -19.30
CA GLY A 310 -16.71 -13.99 -19.83
C GLY A 310 -15.56 -13.77 -20.81
N ALA A 311 -15.06 -12.54 -20.95
CA ALA A 311 -13.93 -12.21 -21.80
C ALA A 311 -12.60 -12.55 -21.11
N ALA A 312 -11.59 -12.92 -21.92
CA ALA A 312 -10.26 -13.20 -21.39
C ALA A 312 -9.60 -11.93 -20.84
N ALA A 313 -9.05 -12.03 -19.62
CA ALA A 313 -8.28 -10.96 -18.98
C ALA A 313 -6.91 -10.73 -19.61
N SER A 314 -6.41 -11.66 -20.43
CA SER A 314 -5.21 -11.47 -21.24
C SER A 314 -5.37 -10.31 -22.23
N LEU A 315 -4.27 -9.94 -22.88
CA LEU A 315 -4.30 -9.02 -24.02
C LEU A 315 -5.04 -9.68 -25.20
N GLY A 316 -5.47 -8.89 -26.19
CA GLY A 316 -6.15 -9.40 -27.38
C GLY A 316 -5.38 -10.48 -28.16
N CYS A 317 -4.05 -10.48 -28.06
CA CYS A 317 -3.17 -11.50 -28.64
C CYS A 317 -2.95 -12.75 -27.75
N GLY A 318 -3.63 -12.85 -26.60
CA GLY A 318 -3.46 -13.92 -25.62
C GLY A 318 -2.26 -13.77 -24.67
N ALA A 319 -1.39 -12.78 -24.91
CA ALA A 319 -0.26 -12.50 -24.02
C ALA A 319 -0.72 -11.94 -22.65
N PRO A 320 0.07 -12.13 -21.57
CA PRO A 320 -0.25 -11.52 -20.28
C PRO A 320 -0.11 -9.99 -20.34
N VAL A 321 -0.84 -9.26 -19.49
CA VAL A 321 -0.81 -7.77 -19.44
C VAL A 321 0.60 -7.21 -19.22
N ARG A 322 1.47 -7.95 -18.53
CA ARG A 322 2.90 -7.61 -18.33
C ARG A 322 3.75 -7.61 -19.61
N ALA A 323 3.22 -8.10 -20.73
CA ALA A 323 3.84 -7.99 -22.04
C ALA A 323 3.59 -6.63 -22.72
N LEU A 324 2.75 -5.76 -22.13
CA LEU A 324 2.56 -4.39 -22.62
C LEU A 324 3.88 -3.59 -22.58
N PRO A 325 4.05 -2.62 -23.50
CA PRO A 325 5.09 -1.61 -23.37
C PRO A 325 5.01 -0.91 -22.01
N ALA A 326 6.17 -0.49 -21.50
CA ALA A 326 6.32 0.08 -20.16
C ALA A 326 5.30 1.19 -19.83
N GLU A 327 5.04 2.10 -20.77
CA GLU A 327 4.06 3.19 -20.60
C GLU A 327 2.62 2.69 -20.48
N ALA A 328 2.20 1.76 -21.34
CA ALA A 328 0.86 1.18 -21.31
C ALA A 328 0.66 0.30 -20.06
N TRP A 329 1.69 -0.45 -19.65
CA TRP A 329 1.67 -1.22 -18.42
C TRP A 329 1.49 -0.31 -17.20
N ALA A 330 2.30 0.76 -17.11
CA ALA A 330 2.24 1.73 -16.03
C ALA A 330 0.88 2.44 -15.95
N LEU A 331 0.28 2.72 -17.10
CA LEU A 331 -1.02 3.36 -17.21
C LEU A 331 -2.16 2.49 -16.66
N LEU A 332 -2.10 1.16 -16.85
CA LEU A 332 -3.04 0.21 -16.23
C LEU A 332 -2.69 -0.08 -14.76
N HIS A 333 -1.42 -0.14 -14.37
CA HIS A 333 -1.06 -0.47 -13.00
C HIS A 333 -1.07 0.72 -12.05
N ALA A 334 -1.42 1.92 -12.53
CA ALA A 334 -1.68 3.05 -11.67
C ALA A 334 -2.81 2.72 -10.67
N PRO A 335 -2.72 3.20 -9.42
CA PRO A 335 -3.78 3.06 -8.43
C PRO A 335 -5.05 3.79 -8.89
N LEU A 336 -6.21 3.25 -8.51
CA LEU A 336 -7.47 3.97 -8.64
C LEU A 336 -7.47 5.20 -7.73
N PRO A 337 -8.10 6.31 -8.13
CA PRO A 337 -8.12 7.56 -7.36
C PRO A 337 -9.15 7.45 -6.21
N LEU A 338 -8.84 6.59 -5.25
CA LEU A 338 -9.66 6.30 -4.07
C LEU A 338 -9.12 7.00 -2.83
N GLY A 339 -9.92 7.02 -1.77
CA GLY A 339 -9.54 7.66 -0.52
C GLY A 339 -9.24 9.14 -0.72
N LEU A 340 -8.17 9.65 -0.11
CA LEU A 340 -7.76 11.04 -0.24
C LEU A 340 -7.51 11.45 -1.71
N PHE A 341 -7.08 10.51 -2.55
CA PHE A 341 -6.79 10.77 -3.97
C PHE A 341 -8.05 10.99 -4.81
N ALA A 342 -9.24 10.66 -4.30
CA ALA A 342 -10.52 10.98 -4.95
C ALA A 342 -10.78 12.50 -5.03
N ALA A 343 -10.12 13.30 -4.19
CA ALA A 343 -10.29 14.75 -4.11
C ALA A 343 -10.13 15.45 -5.47
N ALA A 344 -9.17 15.00 -6.30
CA ALA A 344 -8.95 15.56 -7.63
C ALA A 344 -10.21 15.48 -8.53
N HIS A 345 -10.99 14.40 -8.43
CA HIS A 345 -12.24 14.22 -9.18
C HIS A 345 -13.45 14.88 -8.54
N LEU A 346 -13.38 15.17 -7.24
CA LEU A 346 -14.45 15.82 -6.49
C LEU A 346 -14.30 17.34 -6.44
N ARG A 347 -13.15 17.89 -6.86
CA ARG A 347 -12.89 19.33 -6.90
C ARG A 347 -13.94 20.15 -7.66
N PRO A 348 -14.43 19.75 -8.84
CA PRO A 348 -15.50 20.48 -9.51
C PRO A 348 -16.79 20.54 -8.68
N LEU A 349 -17.11 19.45 -7.97
CA LEU A 349 -18.29 19.36 -7.13
C LEU A 349 -18.14 20.23 -5.87
N ALA A 350 -16.98 20.19 -5.22
CA ALA A 350 -16.65 21.04 -4.06
C ALA A 350 -16.64 22.54 -4.40
N ALA A 351 -16.24 22.90 -5.62
CA ALA A 351 -16.26 24.28 -6.11
C ALA A 351 -17.69 24.78 -6.37
N ALA A 352 -18.58 23.90 -6.84
CA ALA A 352 -19.97 24.25 -7.13
C ALA A 352 -20.86 24.29 -5.87
N THR A 353 -20.55 23.47 -4.87
CA THR A 353 -21.34 23.35 -3.63
C THR A 353 -20.38 23.08 -2.48
N PRO A 354 -20.44 23.87 -1.39
CA PRO A 354 -19.60 23.63 -0.22
C PRO A 354 -19.72 22.18 0.27
N PRO A 355 -18.61 21.51 0.64
CA PRO A 355 -18.63 20.10 1.02
C PRO A 355 -19.73 19.64 1.99
N PRO A 356 -20.07 20.38 3.07
CA PRO A 356 -21.11 19.93 4.00
C PRO A 356 -22.52 19.87 3.38
N LEU A 357 -22.72 20.50 2.22
CA LEU A 357 -24.00 20.54 1.51
C LEU A 357 -24.06 19.56 0.32
N VAL A 358 -22.95 18.91 -0.02
CA VAL A 358 -22.92 17.92 -1.10
C VAL A 358 -23.48 16.60 -0.58
N PRO A 359 -24.56 16.06 -1.16
CA PRO A 359 -25.09 14.76 -0.74
C PRO A 359 -24.06 13.65 -0.97
N PRO A 360 -23.79 12.76 0.01
CA PRO A 360 -22.86 11.64 -0.19
C PRO A 360 -23.16 10.77 -1.42
N PRO A 361 -24.43 10.45 -1.76
CA PRO A 361 -24.75 9.73 -3.00
C PRO A 361 -24.33 10.46 -4.27
N LEU A 362 -24.38 11.80 -4.29
CA LEU A 362 -23.96 12.60 -5.44
C LEU A 362 -22.44 12.57 -5.61
N ALA A 363 -21.69 12.72 -4.51
CA ALA A 363 -20.24 12.59 -4.53
C ALA A 363 -19.80 11.18 -4.97
N ALA A 364 -20.47 10.14 -4.47
CA ALA A 364 -20.18 8.74 -4.83
C ALA A 364 -20.44 8.48 -6.32
N ALA A 365 -21.58 8.94 -6.84
CA ALA A 365 -21.91 8.83 -8.25
C ALA A 365 -20.93 9.60 -9.14
N THR A 366 -20.48 10.78 -8.69
CA THR A 366 -19.48 11.60 -9.39
C THR A 366 -18.14 10.87 -9.49
N LEU A 367 -17.65 10.32 -8.37
CA LEU A 367 -16.41 9.56 -8.33
C LEU A 367 -16.52 8.29 -9.20
N ARG A 368 -17.59 7.52 -9.06
CA ARG A 368 -17.84 6.30 -9.86
C ARG A 368 -17.79 6.61 -11.36
N LYS A 369 -18.48 7.67 -11.81
CA LYS A 369 -18.49 8.08 -13.21
C LYS A 369 -17.09 8.50 -13.69
N ALA A 370 -16.34 9.24 -12.88
CA ALA A 370 -14.99 9.65 -13.21
C ALA A 370 -14.03 8.46 -13.36
N VAL A 371 -14.05 7.54 -12.38
CA VAL A 371 -13.21 6.33 -12.40
C VAL A 371 -13.56 5.42 -13.59
N ALA A 372 -14.85 5.25 -13.89
CA ALA A 372 -15.29 4.47 -15.04
C ALA A 372 -14.86 5.09 -16.38
N ALA A 373 -14.93 6.41 -16.51
CA ALA A 373 -14.42 7.12 -17.68
C ALA A 373 -12.90 6.97 -17.83
N GLU A 374 -12.14 7.11 -16.73
CA GLU A 374 -10.69 6.88 -16.75
C GLU A 374 -10.34 5.43 -17.10
N LEU A 375 -11.08 4.45 -16.59
CA LEU A 375 -10.84 3.04 -16.88
C LEU A 375 -11.03 2.74 -18.38
N ARG A 376 -12.12 3.23 -18.99
CA ARG A 376 -12.36 3.10 -20.44
C ARG A 376 -11.23 3.71 -21.27
N GLU A 377 -10.88 4.96 -20.97
CA GLU A 377 -9.80 5.66 -21.66
C GLU A 377 -8.48 4.92 -21.52
N ARG A 378 -8.17 4.41 -20.32
CA ARG A 378 -6.92 3.70 -20.07
C ARG A 378 -6.86 2.35 -20.79
N MET A 379 -7.97 1.61 -20.80
CA MET A 379 -8.10 0.35 -21.55
C MET A 379 -7.90 0.58 -23.05
N ARG A 380 -8.54 1.59 -23.65
CA ARG A 380 -8.36 1.94 -25.08
C ARG A 380 -6.93 2.37 -25.39
N ARG A 381 -6.29 3.17 -24.52
CA ARG A 381 -4.89 3.59 -24.72
C ARG A 381 -3.90 2.45 -24.58
N ALA A 382 -4.14 1.51 -23.66
CA ALA A 382 -3.27 0.36 -23.46
C ALA A 382 -3.43 -0.70 -24.56
N GLU A 383 -4.62 -0.84 -25.14
CA GLU A 383 -4.95 -1.83 -26.16
C GLU A 383 -5.74 -1.21 -27.34
N PRO A 384 -5.15 -0.26 -28.10
CA PRO A 384 -5.86 0.45 -29.17
C PRO A 384 -6.31 -0.45 -30.32
N ALA A 385 -5.69 -1.64 -30.47
CA ALA A 385 -6.10 -2.63 -31.45
C ALA A 385 -7.32 -3.48 -31.02
N ARG A 386 -7.66 -3.48 -29.73
CA ARG A 386 -8.77 -4.28 -29.18
C ARG A 386 -10.08 -3.51 -29.19
N TRP A 387 -10.04 -2.22 -28.88
CA TRP A 387 -11.23 -1.36 -28.80
C TRP A 387 -10.99 -0.01 -29.48
N ALA A 388 -11.75 0.28 -30.53
CA ALA A 388 -11.69 1.55 -31.24
C ALA A 388 -12.48 2.65 -30.51
N ASP A 389 -13.55 2.29 -29.81
CA ASP A 389 -14.43 3.20 -29.08
C ASP A 389 -15.02 2.55 -27.81
N ASP A 390 -15.72 3.35 -27.00
CA ASP A 390 -16.33 2.90 -25.74
C ASP A 390 -17.48 1.90 -25.98
N ALA A 391 -18.15 1.92 -27.14
CA ALA A 391 -19.25 1.00 -27.42
C ALA A 391 -18.74 -0.42 -27.67
N GLN A 392 -17.63 -0.58 -28.39
CA GLN A 392 -16.95 -1.86 -28.53
C GLN A 392 -16.42 -2.36 -27.19
N LEU A 393 -15.86 -1.47 -26.38
CA LEU A 393 -15.34 -1.82 -25.06
C LEU A 393 -16.44 -2.32 -24.12
N ASP A 394 -17.56 -1.60 -24.04
CA ASP A 394 -18.68 -1.94 -23.15
C ASP A 394 -19.45 -3.21 -23.60
N ALA A 395 -19.29 -3.62 -24.87
CA ALA A 395 -19.76 -4.92 -25.33
C ALA A 395 -18.93 -6.07 -24.73
N ASP A 396 -17.62 -5.87 -24.55
CA ASP A 396 -16.66 -6.87 -24.09
C ASP A 396 -16.42 -6.85 -22.56
N ALA A 397 -16.74 -5.75 -21.89
CA ALA A 397 -16.40 -5.54 -20.48
C ALA A 397 -17.55 -4.86 -19.69
N ASP A 398 -17.78 -5.31 -18.46
CA ASP A 398 -18.69 -4.64 -17.51
C ASP A 398 -17.93 -3.60 -16.69
N VAL A 399 -17.58 -2.48 -17.34
CA VAL A 399 -16.76 -1.42 -16.71
C VAL A 399 -17.45 -0.82 -15.50
N ASP A 400 -18.72 -0.41 -15.64
CA ASP A 400 -19.43 0.28 -14.57
C ASP A 400 -19.67 -0.67 -13.39
N GLY A 401 -20.01 -1.93 -13.65
CA GLY A 401 -20.13 -2.96 -12.61
C GLY A 401 -18.80 -3.22 -11.89
N ALA A 402 -17.69 -3.28 -12.61
CA ALA A 402 -16.37 -3.51 -12.00
C ALA A 402 -15.94 -2.35 -11.12
N VAL A 403 -16.15 -1.10 -11.55
CA VAL A 403 -15.86 0.07 -10.72
C VAL A 403 -16.71 0.08 -9.47
N GLU A 404 -18.01 -0.24 -9.58
CA GLU A 404 -18.90 -0.34 -8.42
C GLU A 404 -18.45 -1.44 -7.44
N ALA A 405 -18.10 -2.62 -7.95
CA ALA A 405 -17.62 -3.74 -7.14
C ALA A 405 -16.31 -3.41 -6.40
N VAL A 406 -15.36 -2.73 -7.06
CA VAL A 406 -14.09 -2.30 -6.46
C VAL A 406 -14.30 -1.22 -5.41
N LEU A 407 -15.18 -0.23 -5.66
CA LEU A 407 -15.53 0.80 -4.67
C LEU A 407 -16.18 0.18 -3.42
N ALA A 408 -17.09 -0.78 -3.60
CA ALA A 408 -17.71 -1.50 -2.49
C ALA A 408 -16.68 -2.35 -1.72
N HIS A 409 -15.76 -3.01 -2.43
CA HIS A 409 -14.66 -3.76 -1.82
C HIS A 409 -13.75 -2.87 -0.98
N HIS A 410 -13.31 -1.72 -1.52
CA HIS A 410 -12.54 -0.70 -0.82
C HIS A 410 -13.23 -0.27 0.47
N ALA A 411 -14.51 0.08 0.42
CA ALA A 411 -15.27 0.50 1.60
C ALA A 411 -15.33 -0.60 2.69
N ARG A 412 -15.54 -1.87 2.30
CA ARG A 412 -15.52 -3.00 3.24
C ARG A 412 -14.16 -3.20 3.91
N VAL A 413 -13.09 -3.16 3.12
CA VAL A 413 -11.71 -3.30 3.63
C VAL A 413 -11.38 -2.18 4.61
N LEU A 414 -11.69 -0.93 4.28
CA LEU A 414 -11.46 0.21 5.18
C LEU A 414 -12.25 0.09 6.48
N ALA A 415 -13.53 -0.28 6.41
CA ALA A 415 -14.38 -0.42 7.58
C ALA A 415 -13.82 -1.50 8.54
N GLU A 416 -13.40 -2.63 7.99
CA GLU A 416 -12.86 -3.73 8.79
C GLU A 416 -11.46 -3.42 9.34
N GLN A 417 -10.56 -2.81 8.55
CA GLN A 417 -9.27 -2.34 9.06
C GLN A 417 -9.44 -1.28 10.16
N ALA A 418 -10.37 -0.33 9.99
CA ALA A 418 -10.65 0.67 11.01
C ALA A 418 -11.17 0.03 12.30
N ARG A 419 -12.04 -0.98 12.20
CA ARG A 419 -12.52 -1.77 13.33
C ARG A 419 -11.37 -2.48 14.05
N LEU A 420 -10.51 -3.16 13.31
CA LEU A 420 -9.35 -3.88 13.83
C LEU A 420 -8.36 -2.94 14.54
N TYR A 421 -7.94 -1.86 13.88
CA TYR A 421 -6.98 -0.93 14.48
C TYR A 421 -7.54 -0.20 15.69
N ARG A 422 -8.83 0.16 15.70
CA ARG A 422 -9.46 0.75 16.89
C ARG A 422 -9.52 -0.25 18.04
N ALA A 423 -9.86 -1.51 17.77
CA ALA A 423 -9.89 -2.56 18.78
C ALA A 423 -8.48 -2.85 19.34
N ALA A 424 -7.45 -2.88 18.51
CA ALA A 424 -6.08 -3.09 18.95
C ALA A 424 -5.49 -1.88 19.69
N ALA A 425 -5.78 -0.65 19.25
CA ALA A 425 -5.23 0.57 19.85
C ALA A 425 -5.95 0.99 21.15
N TYR A 426 -7.28 0.79 21.21
CA TYR A 426 -8.15 1.36 22.25
C TYR A 426 -9.11 0.33 22.87
N GLY A 427 -8.88 -0.95 22.63
CA GLY A 427 -9.64 -2.03 23.27
C GLY A 427 -9.50 -2.01 24.80
N GLU A 428 -10.36 -2.77 25.46
CA GLU A 428 -10.31 -2.89 26.93
C GLU A 428 -8.96 -3.42 27.40
N ALA A 429 -8.52 -2.95 28.57
CA ALA A 429 -7.28 -3.40 29.17
C ALA A 429 -7.31 -4.93 29.39
N GLU A 430 -6.36 -5.63 28.78
CA GLU A 430 -6.22 -7.08 28.86
C GLU A 430 -5.57 -7.47 30.20
N ALA A 431 -6.30 -7.31 31.31
CA ALA A 431 -5.80 -7.51 32.67
C ALA A 431 -5.30 -8.93 32.97
N THR A 432 -5.59 -9.91 32.10
CA THR A 432 -5.13 -11.29 32.25
C THR A 432 -4.58 -11.83 30.92
N ALA A 433 -3.66 -12.81 31.01
CA ALA A 433 -3.15 -13.51 29.83
C ALA A 433 -4.26 -14.21 29.02
N ARG A 434 -5.36 -14.62 29.67
CA ARG A 434 -6.52 -15.18 28.98
C ARG A 434 -7.25 -14.12 28.14
N ALA A 435 -7.54 -12.96 28.73
CA ALA A 435 -8.18 -11.85 28.03
C ALA A 435 -7.36 -11.40 26.81
N ARG A 436 -6.02 -11.32 26.96
CA ARG A 436 -5.10 -11.04 25.85
C ARG A 436 -5.22 -12.05 24.70
N ARG A 437 -5.23 -13.35 25.00
CA ARG A 437 -5.39 -14.39 23.96
C ARG A 437 -6.74 -14.30 23.25
N GLU A 438 -7.82 -14.03 23.98
CA GLU A 438 -9.16 -13.87 23.41
C GLU A 438 -9.25 -12.62 22.50
N ALA A 439 -8.64 -11.51 22.91
CA ALA A 439 -8.54 -10.29 22.10
C ALA A 439 -7.75 -10.52 20.80
N ILE A 440 -6.56 -11.13 20.89
CA ILE A 440 -5.74 -11.49 19.72
C ILE A 440 -6.51 -12.41 18.78
N ALA A 441 -7.19 -13.45 19.30
CA ALA A 441 -8.00 -14.35 18.49
C ALA A 441 -9.15 -13.62 17.76
N SER A 442 -9.74 -12.60 18.39
CA SER A 442 -10.77 -11.75 17.77
C SER A 442 -10.22 -10.89 16.63
N LEU A 443 -9.03 -10.31 16.83
CA LEU A 443 -8.34 -9.53 15.79
C LEU A 443 -7.96 -10.41 14.60
N MET A 444 -7.43 -11.61 14.86
CA MET A 444 -7.09 -12.56 13.79
C MET A 444 -8.32 -12.98 12.96
N ARG A 445 -9.48 -13.19 13.59
CA ARG A 445 -10.73 -13.45 12.83
C ARG A 445 -11.16 -12.28 11.94
N GLY A 446 -10.88 -11.04 12.34
CA GLY A 446 -11.17 -9.90 11.47
C GLY A 446 -10.21 -9.81 10.28
N MET A 447 -8.96 -10.31 10.42
CA MET A 447 -8.08 -10.47 9.26
C MET A 447 -8.66 -11.46 8.25
N ASP A 448 -9.29 -12.56 8.72
CA ASP A 448 -10.01 -13.48 7.83
C ASP A 448 -11.17 -12.79 7.10
N ALA A 449 -11.88 -11.85 7.74
CA ALA A 449 -12.95 -11.08 7.09
C ALA A 449 -12.44 -10.16 5.96
N LEU A 450 -11.21 -9.65 6.09
CA LEU A 450 -10.59 -8.91 4.99
C LEU A 450 -10.34 -9.80 3.77
N ASP A 451 -9.93 -11.04 4.01
CA ASP A 451 -9.70 -12.04 2.97
C ASP A 451 -10.99 -12.45 2.26
N GLU A 452 -12.07 -12.61 3.02
CA GLU A 452 -13.40 -12.85 2.49
C GLU A 452 -13.87 -11.69 1.59
N SER A 453 -13.54 -10.44 1.91
CA SER A 453 -13.88 -9.29 1.06
C SER A 453 -13.18 -9.35 -0.30
N SER A 454 -11.91 -9.78 -0.34
CA SER A 454 -11.16 -9.97 -1.59
C SER A 454 -11.70 -11.15 -2.39
N ALA A 455 -12.00 -12.26 -1.72
CA ALA A 455 -12.59 -13.44 -2.36
C ALA A 455 -13.98 -13.14 -2.94
N ALA A 456 -14.78 -12.31 -2.28
CA ALA A 456 -16.08 -11.87 -2.78
C ALA A 456 -15.98 -11.01 -4.05
N LEU A 457 -14.93 -10.16 -4.15
CA LEU A 457 -14.66 -9.37 -5.36
C LEU A 457 -14.32 -10.27 -6.55
N GLU A 458 -13.49 -11.29 -6.32
CA GLU A 458 -13.13 -12.28 -7.35
C GLU A 458 -14.34 -13.11 -7.79
N ALA A 459 -15.17 -13.56 -6.84
CA ALA A 459 -16.40 -14.31 -7.13
C ALA A 459 -17.43 -13.48 -7.92
N TRP A 460 -17.56 -12.18 -7.63
CA TRP A 460 -18.38 -11.26 -8.42
C TRP A 460 -17.95 -11.24 -9.89
N ALA A 461 -16.64 -11.17 -10.15
CA ALA A 461 -16.11 -11.16 -11.50
C ALA A 461 -16.33 -12.47 -12.25
N ASP A 462 -16.36 -13.61 -11.56
CA ASP A 462 -16.67 -14.91 -12.18
C ASP A 462 -18.18 -15.16 -12.31
N GLY A 463 -19.02 -14.25 -11.81
CA GLY A 463 -20.46 -14.36 -11.79
C GLY A 463 -21.02 -15.46 -10.89
N GLU A 464 -20.24 -15.84 -9.88
CA GLU A 464 -20.70 -16.70 -8.79
C GLU A 464 -21.72 -15.94 -7.91
N ALA A 465 -22.66 -16.68 -7.31
CA ALA A 465 -23.61 -16.09 -6.36
C ALA A 465 -22.90 -15.61 -5.08
N GLU A 466 -23.40 -14.54 -4.46
CA GLU A 466 -22.87 -14.02 -3.20
C GLU A 466 -22.81 -15.13 -2.13
N GLY A 467 -21.61 -15.36 -1.56
CA GLY A 467 -21.36 -16.38 -0.55
C GLY A 467 -20.72 -17.69 -1.03
N ALA A 468 -20.57 -17.90 -2.35
CA ALA A 468 -19.90 -19.08 -2.92
C ALA A 468 -18.39 -19.15 -2.60
N ALA A 469 -17.78 -18.01 -2.22
CA ALA A 469 -16.34 -17.86 -2.02
C ALA A 469 -15.82 -18.30 -0.64
N ARG A 470 -16.68 -18.76 0.29
CA ARG A 470 -16.28 -19.18 1.64
C ARG A 470 -15.22 -20.29 1.57
N GLY A 471 -14.00 -20.00 2.01
CA GLY A 471 -12.92 -20.98 2.14
C GLY A 471 -11.82 -20.97 1.06
N LYS A 472 -11.81 -20.03 0.10
CA LYS A 472 -10.65 -19.79 -0.77
C LYS A 472 -9.61 -18.93 -0.02
N ALA A 473 -8.37 -19.41 0.04
CA ALA A 473 -7.33 -18.96 0.97
C ALA A 473 -7.03 -17.45 0.95
N GLY A 474 -6.97 -16.86 2.15
CA GLY A 474 -6.74 -15.45 2.41
C GLY A 474 -5.31 -15.02 2.76
N PHE A 475 -5.04 -13.71 2.70
CA PHE A 475 -3.79 -13.01 2.98
C PHE A 475 -3.14 -13.35 4.32
N GLY A 476 -3.90 -13.75 5.34
CA GLY A 476 -3.34 -14.25 6.60
C GLY A 476 -2.36 -15.42 6.39
N ARG A 477 -2.53 -16.20 5.31
CA ARG A 477 -1.59 -17.24 4.88
C ARG A 477 -0.52 -16.77 3.91
N ALA A 478 -0.75 -15.73 3.11
CA ALA A 478 0.22 -15.26 2.11
C ALA A 478 1.39 -14.46 2.72
N ALA A 479 1.11 -13.65 3.74
CA ALA A 479 2.17 -12.95 4.50
C ALA A 479 2.99 -13.91 5.39
N ALA A 480 2.35 -14.99 5.88
CA ALA A 480 2.98 -16.05 6.67
C ALA A 480 3.69 -17.13 5.82
N ALA A 481 3.23 -17.37 4.59
CA ALA A 481 3.81 -18.32 3.67
C ALA A 481 4.73 -17.61 2.69
N GLY A 482 5.95 -17.28 3.13
CA GLY A 482 7.04 -17.00 2.21
C GLY A 482 7.06 -18.04 1.10
N GLY A 483 6.83 -17.55 -0.14
CA GLY A 483 6.94 -18.28 -1.41
C GLY A 483 6.80 -19.79 -1.34
N LYS A 484 5.61 -20.34 -1.06
CA LYS A 484 5.34 -21.73 -1.45
C LYS A 484 5.02 -21.76 -2.93
N ALA A 485 6.04 -22.08 -3.74
CA ALA A 485 5.86 -22.49 -5.12
C ALA A 485 4.75 -23.56 -5.18
N ALA A 486 3.71 -23.29 -5.95
CA ALA A 486 2.65 -24.25 -6.23
C ALA A 486 3.27 -25.49 -6.89
N LYS A 487 3.44 -26.58 -6.14
CA LYS A 487 3.73 -27.90 -6.69
C LYS A 487 2.47 -28.37 -7.45
N LYS A 488 2.39 -28.05 -8.75
CA LYS A 488 1.57 -28.84 -9.68
C LYS A 488 2.21 -30.23 -9.76
N LYS A 489 1.62 -31.20 -9.07
CA LYS A 489 1.87 -32.62 -9.36
C LYS A 489 1.38 -32.87 -10.79
N LYS A 490 2.31 -33.13 -11.71
CA LYS A 490 2.00 -33.88 -12.94
C LYS A 490 1.53 -35.27 -12.52
N ARG A 491 0.31 -35.62 -12.90
CA ARG A 491 -0.04 -36.97 -13.31
C ARG A 491 -0.57 -36.88 -14.72
#